data_AF-A0AAV3X1A3-F1
#
_entry.id   AF-A0AAV3X1A3-F1
#
_cell.length_a   1.000
_cell.length_b   1.000
_cell.length_c   1.000
_cell.angle_alpha   90.00
_cell.angle_beta   90.00
_cell.angle_gamma   90.00
#
_symmetry.space_group_name_H-M   'P 1'
#
loop_
_entity.id
_entity.type
_entity.pdbx_description
1 polymer ?
#
loop_
_entity_poly.entity_id
_entity_poly.type
_entity_poly.pdbx_seq_one_letter_code
_entity_poly.pdbx_strand_id
1 'polypeptide(L)'
;MIAISLKKLFSKKKDVAVISELVNAIDPSISIQDVKGKALLGVDRENQGNKHAIEVSGQVIGWVTGSEKAAAVAAAIADIANKEFEKKTLANELLDRAR
;
A
#
# COMPACT_ATOMS: atom_id res chain seq x y z
N MET A 1 -10.96 7.23 -14.79
CA MET A 1 -10.29 6.13 -14.05
C MET A 1 -9.76 6.68 -12.74
N ILE A 2 -10.17 6.09 -11.61
CA ILE A 2 -9.67 6.50 -10.29
C ILE A 2 -8.29 5.89 -10.10
N ALA A 3 -7.23 6.68 -10.21
CA ALA A 3 -5.89 6.21 -9.90
C ALA A 3 -5.69 6.18 -8.38
N ILE A 4 -5.71 4.97 -7.79
CA ILE A 4 -5.12 4.75 -6.47
C ILE A 4 -3.62 4.61 -6.62
N SER A 5 -2.91 5.30 -5.75
CA SER A 5 -1.47 5.19 -5.60
C SER A 5 -1.20 4.97 -4.13
N LEU A 6 -0.17 4.19 -3.78
CA LEU A 6 0.23 4.04 -2.37
C LEU A 6 0.43 5.40 -1.71
N LYS A 7 1.02 6.37 -2.42
CA LYS A 7 1.11 7.76 -1.94
C LYS A 7 -0.22 8.40 -1.55
N LYS A 8 -1.31 8.08 -2.24
CA LYS A 8 -2.66 8.57 -1.89
C LYS A 8 -3.22 7.86 -0.67
N LEU A 9 -2.93 6.57 -0.52
CA LEU A 9 -3.26 5.80 0.69
C LEU A 9 -2.49 6.35 1.91
N PHE A 10 -1.22 6.71 1.70
CA PHE A 10 -0.29 7.28 2.66
C PHE A 10 -0.26 8.81 2.66
N SER A 11 -1.31 9.49 2.18
CA SER A 11 -1.28 10.97 2.05
C SER A 11 -1.41 11.71 3.37
N LYS A 12 -2.03 11.11 4.39
CA LYS A 12 -2.11 11.70 5.73
C LYS A 12 -0.90 11.23 6.53
N LYS A 13 -0.02 12.16 6.90
CA LYS A 13 1.18 11.90 7.72
C LYS A 13 0.89 11.07 8.98
N LYS A 14 -0.30 11.22 9.57
CA LYS A 14 -0.74 10.48 10.76
C LYS A 14 -0.99 9.00 10.46
N ASP A 15 -1.62 8.68 9.34
CA ASP A 15 -1.89 7.29 8.91
C ASP A 15 -0.58 6.59 8.52
N VAL A 16 0.35 7.33 7.91
CA VAL A 16 1.71 6.86 7.62
C VAL A 16 2.47 6.49 8.89
N ALA A 17 2.42 7.34 9.91
CA ALA A 17 3.10 7.08 11.19
C ALA A 17 2.56 5.82 11.87
N VAL A 18 1.23 5.68 11.96
CA VAL A 18 0.59 4.50 12.56
C VAL A 18 0.97 3.22 11.81
N ILE A 19 0.92 3.24 10.48
CA ILE A 19 1.31 2.06 9.69
C ILE A 19 2.81 1.78 9.84
N SER A 20 3.65 2.80 9.92
CA SER A 20 5.09 2.63 10.15
C SER A 20 5.41 2.01 11.50
N GLU A 21 4.71 2.42 12.57
CA GLU A 21 4.86 1.83 13.90
C GLU A 21 4.38 0.38 13.93
N LEU A 22 3.24 0.10 13.29
CA LEU A 22 2.72 -1.26 13.17
C LEU A 22 3.69 -2.18 12.42
N VAL A 23 4.21 -1.72 11.28
CA VAL A 23 5.19 -2.48 10.48
C VAL A 23 6.47 -2.71 11.27
N ASN A 24 7.00 -1.69 11.94
CA ASN A 24 8.18 -1.83 12.80
C ASN A 24 7.96 -2.81 13.97
N ALA A 25 6.76 -2.84 14.55
CA ALA A 25 6.41 -3.77 15.63
C ALA A 25 6.32 -5.23 15.13
N ILE A 26 5.87 -5.44 13.89
CA ILE A 26 5.80 -6.78 13.28
C ILE A 26 7.21 -7.26 12.91
N ASP A 27 7.93 -6.41 12.17
CA ASP A 27 9.29 -6.66 11.74
C ASP A 27 9.95 -5.36 11.23
N PRO A 28 11.00 -4.85 11.91
CA PRO A 28 11.69 -3.63 11.50
C PRO A 28 12.53 -3.78 10.22
N SER A 29 12.66 -4.99 9.68
CA SER A 29 13.29 -5.24 8.38
C SER A 29 12.35 -5.02 7.19
N ILE A 30 11.05 -4.82 7.43
CA ILE A 30 10.08 -4.59 6.37
C ILE A 30 10.16 -3.13 5.89
N SER A 31 10.23 -2.97 4.56
CA SER A 31 10.13 -1.69 3.88
C SER A 31 8.98 -1.73 2.85
N ILE A 32 8.30 -0.61 2.68
CA ILE A 32 7.22 -0.44 1.71
C ILE A 32 7.71 0.58 0.68
N GLN A 33 7.68 0.19 -0.58
CA GLN A 33 8.18 0.95 -1.72
C GLN A 33 7.05 1.31 -2.68
N ASP A 34 7.17 2.45 -3.34
CA ASP A 34 6.33 2.82 -4.49
C ASP A 34 6.69 1.96 -5.72
N VAL A 35 5.92 2.03 -6.80
CA VAL A 35 6.21 1.34 -8.08
C VAL A 35 7.58 1.69 -8.66
N LYS A 36 8.13 2.85 -8.27
CA LYS A 36 9.46 3.33 -8.66
C LYS A 36 10.60 2.82 -7.78
N GLY A 37 10.32 1.94 -6.81
CA GLY A 37 11.30 1.43 -5.86
C GLY A 37 11.67 2.38 -4.73
N LYS A 38 11.11 3.60 -4.70
CA LYS A 38 11.33 4.56 -3.61
C LYS A 38 10.65 4.07 -2.34
N ALA A 39 11.41 3.89 -1.26
CA ALA A 39 10.85 3.61 0.07
C ALA A 39 9.89 4.74 0.50
N LEU A 40 8.64 4.37 0.73
CA LEU A 40 7.61 5.20 1.37
C LEU A 40 7.63 5.02 2.89
N LEU A 41 7.96 3.81 3.36
CA LEU A 41 8.07 3.44 4.77
C LEU A 41 9.23 2.45 4.99
N GLY A 42 9.81 2.51 6.19
CA GLY A 42 10.94 1.66 6.60
C GLY A 42 12.29 2.16 6.10
N VAL A 43 13.33 1.40 6.40
CA VAL A 43 14.70 1.67 5.96
C VAL A 43 14.86 1.11 4.55
N ASP A 44 15.37 1.93 3.63
CA ASP A 44 15.72 1.49 2.28
C ASP A 44 16.87 0.48 2.39
N ARG A 45 16.52 -0.80 2.32
CA ARG A 45 17.47 -1.90 2.24
C ARG A 45 17.39 -2.45 0.83
N GLU A 46 18.10 -1.78 -0.09
CA GLU A 46 18.34 -2.32 -1.42
C GLU A 46 18.79 -3.79 -1.29
N ASN A 47 18.04 -4.69 -1.93
CA ASN A 47 18.40 -6.10 -2.13
C ASN A 47 18.46 -7.04 -0.92
N GLN A 48 17.84 -6.73 0.22
CA GLN A 48 17.74 -7.69 1.34
C GLN A 48 16.30 -8.13 1.61
N GLY A 49 15.81 -9.12 0.86
CA GLY A 49 14.60 -9.87 1.23
C GLY A 49 13.66 -10.21 0.08
N ASN A 50 12.55 -10.87 0.42
CA ASN A 50 11.49 -11.22 -0.50
C ASN A 50 10.67 -9.97 -0.83
N LYS A 51 10.31 -9.82 -2.10
CA LYS A 51 9.55 -8.68 -2.61
C LYS A 51 8.14 -9.15 -2.99
N HIS A 52 7.14 -8.52 -2.39
CA HIS A 52 5.72 -8.84 -2.58
C HIS A 52 4.99 -7.65 -3.18
N ALA A 53 4.23 -7.89 -4.25
CA ALA A 53 3.45 -6.84 -4.91
C ALA A 53 2.25 -6.43 -4.06
N ILE A 54 1.95 -5.13 -4.05
CA ILE A 54 0.68 -4.61 -3.56
C ILE A 54 -0.18 -4.33 -4.79
N GLU A 55 -1.21 -5.15 -4.98
CA GLU A 55 -2.12 -5.09 -6.12
C GLU A 55 -3.49 -4.54 -5.71
N VAL A 56 -3.97 -3.57 -6.47
CA VAL A 56 -5.31 -2.99 -6.31
C VAL A 56 -6.02 -3.06 -7.65
N SER A 57 -7.15 -3.75 -7.69
CA SER A 57 -7.93 -3.94 -8.92
C SER A 57 -7.11 -4.46 -10.12
N GLY A 58 -6.14 -5.36 -9.85
CA GLY A 58 -5.23 -5.90 -10.87
C GLY A 58 -4.06 -5.00 -11.27
N GLN A 59 -3.89 -3.84 -10.63
CA GLN A 59 -2.77 -2.93 -10.87
C GLN A 59 -1.80 -2.95 -9.68
N VAL A 60 -0.51 -3.18 -9.96
CA VAL A 60 0.56 -3.02 -8.96
C VAL A 60 0.72 -1.54 -8.63
N ILE A 61 0.48 -1.18 -7.37
CA ILE A 61 0.62 0.19 -6.86
C ILE A 61 1.88 0.39 -6.01
N GLY A 62 2.63 -0.68 -5.76
CA GLY A 62 3.98 -0.71 -5.19
C GLY A 62 4.31 -2.07 -4.58
N TRP A 63 5.24 -2.08 -3.63
CA TRP A 63 5.89 -3.31 -3.18
C TRP A 63 6.16 -3.28 -1.68
N VAL A 64 6.12 -4.45 -1.04
CA VAL A 64 6.65 -4.66 0.32
C VAL A 64 7.86 -5.58 0.21
N THR A 65 8.96 -5.18 0.82
CA THR A 65 10.22 -5.94 0.86
C THR A 65 10.58 -6.26 2.29
N GLY A 66 11.02 -7.48 2.58
CA GLY A 66 11.48 -7.85 3.92
C GLY A 66 11.57 -9.37 4.13
N SER A 67 11.43 -9.78 5.38
CA SER A 67 11.36 -11.18 5.80
C SER A 67 10.09 -11.89 5.29
N GLU A 68 9.88 -13.15 5.67
CA GLU A 68 8.66 -13.92 5.37
C GLU A 68 7.35 -13.20 5.74
N LYS A 69 7.39 -12.31 6.74
CA LYS A 69 6.22 -11.53 7.19
C LYS A 69 5.83 -10.42 6.20
N ALA A 70 6.72 -10.05 5.28
CA ALA A 70 6.45 -9.05 4.25
C ALA A 70 5.26 -9.45 3.35
N ALA A 71 5.05 -10.75 3.12
CA ALA A 71 3.90 -11.26 2.37
C ALA A 71 2.57 -10.90 3.06
N ALA A 72 2.49 -11.10 4.37
CA ALA A 72 1.29 -10.80 5.16
C ALA A 72 1.02 -9.29 5.19
N VAL A 73 2.07 -8.46 5.32
CA VAL A 73 1.94 -7.00 5.28
C VAL A 73 1.48 -6.53 3.89
N ALA A 74 2.01 -7.10 2.80
CA ALA A 74 1.58 -6.78 1.45
C ALA A 74 0.10 -7.12 1.24
N ALA A 75 -0.34 -8.31 1.66
CA ALA A 75 -1.73 -8.73 1.57
C ALA A 75 -2.68 -7.82 2.36
N ALA A 76 -2.30 -7.43 3.58
CA ALA A 76 -3.10 -6.53 4.41
C ALA A 76 -3.24 -5.13 3.77
N ILE A 77 -2.14 -4.57 3.26
CA ILE A 77 -2.16 -3.26 2.60
C ILE A 77 -2.99 -3.34 1.30
N ALA A 78 -2.85 -4.42 0.54
CA ALA A 78 -3.64 -4.65 -0.67
C ALA A 78 -5.14 -4.71 -0.36
N ASP A 79 -5.56 -5.45 0.67
CA ASP A 79 -6.97 -5.55 1.07
C ASP A 79 -7.55 -4.19 1.49
N ILE A 80 -6.81 -3.42 2.31
CA ILE A 80 -7.21 -2.06 2.72
C ILE A 80 -7.34 -1.15 1.49
N ALA A 81 -6.39 -1.22 0.58
CA ALA A 81 -6.37 -0.37 -0.61
C ALA A 81 -7.46 -0.74 -1.62
N ASN A 82 -7.80 -2.03 -1.76
CA ASN A 82 -8.94 -2.49 -2.55
C ASN A 82 -10.27 -2.01 -1.95
N LYS A 83 -10.46 -2.12 -0.64
CA LYS A 83 -11.67 -1.61 0.03
C LYS A 83 -11.87 -0.10 -0.18
N GLU A 84 -10.79 0.68 -0.11
CA GLU A 84 -10.86 2.11 -0.39
C GLU A 84 -11.09 2.42 -1.88
N PHE A 85 -10.59 1.56 -2.78
CA PHE A 85 -10.88 1.64 -4.23
C PHE A 85 -12.36 1.43 -4.53
N GLU A 86 -12.92 0.36 -3.98
CA GLU A 86 -14.31 -0.02 -4.20
C GLU A 86 -15.26 1.07 -3.71
N LYS A 87 -15.04 1.61 -2.50
CA LYS A 87 -15.84 2.73 -1.96
C LYS A 87 -15.81 3.96 -2.88
N LYS A 88 -14.63 4.32 -3.40
CA LYS A 88 -14.47 5.47 -4.30
C LYS A 88 -15.13 5.24 -5.65
N THR A 89 -15.06 4.00 -6.15
CA THR A 89 -15.67 3.61 -7.42
C THR A 89 -17.19 3.68 -7.30
N LEU A 90 -17.77 3.07 -6.27
CA LEU A 90 -19.20 3.11 -5.96
C LEU A 90 -19.73 4.55 -5.80
N ALA A 91 -19.01 5.40 -5.06
CA ALA A 91 -19.39 6.81 -4.91
C ALA A 91 -19.40 7.56 -6.24
N ASN A 92 -18.43 7.27 -7.12
CA ASN A 92 -18.32 7.94 -8.41
C ASN A 92 -19.37 7.43 -9.42
N GLU A 93 -19.69 6.14 -9.40
CA GLU A 93 -20.78 5.56 -10.21
C GLU A 93 -22.16 6.11 -9.80
N LEU A 94 -22.41 6.30 -8.50
CA LEU A 94 -23.65 6.91 -8.01
C LEU A 94 -23.79 8.38 -8.45
N LEU A 95 -22.70 9.14 -8.47
CA LEU A 95 -22.69 10.52 -8.95
C LEU A 95 -22.88 10.61 -10.46
N ASP A 96 -22.30 9.68 -11.22
CA ASP A 96 -22.47 9.61 -12.68
C ASP A 96 -23.92 9.27 -13.06
N ARG A 97 -24.55 8.36 -12.30
CA ARG A 97 -25.96 7.96 -12.51
C ARG A 97 -26.98 9.03 -12.10
N ALA A 98 -26.57 10.01 -11.31
CA ALA A 98 -27.41 11.14 -10.88
C ALA A 98 -27.31 12.35 -11.82
N ARG A 99 -26.61 12.22 -12.96
CA ARG A 99 -26.41 13.25 -13.97
C ARG A 99 -27.16 12.94 -15.25
#